data_AF-A0A6J2C9H7-F1
#
_entry.id   AF-A0A6J2C9H7-F1
#
_cell.length_a   1.000
_cell.length_b   1.000
_cell.length_c   1.000
_cell.angle_alpha   90.00
_cell.angle_beta   90.00
_cell.angle_gamma   90.00
#
_symmetry.space_group_name_H-M   'P 1'
#
loop_
_entity.id
_entity.type
_entity.pdbx_description
1 polymer ?
#
loop_
_entity_poly.entity_id
_entity_poly.type
_entity_poly.pdbx_seq_one_letter_code
_entity_poly.pdbx_strand_id
1 'polypeptide(L)'
;MGPVGRPSPSSLPVPAGGSCLILLFCLRLGASCPQSCQCPEHAGAVAVHCSARGLQEVPRDIPASAVLLKLDANKLTHIPNGAFQHLSQLRELDLSQNTIETIGPAAFSGLAGGLRLLDLSHNRIRRIPKDALGKLSAKIRLSHNPLHCECALQEALWELKLDPESVDEIACHTAAQEEFVGKPLIQALDSGVSFCSTHRKTTDVAMLVTMFGWFAMVITYVVYYVRQNQEDARRHLEYLKSLPSAPVSKDPISPVP
;
A
#
# COMPACT_ATOMS: atom_id res chain seq x y z
N MET A 1 -19.81 -97.43 -9.86
CA MET A 1 -18.41 -97.31 -10.30
C MET A 1 -17.81 -96.05 -9.69
N GLY A 2 -17.12 -96.17 -8.55
CA GLY A 2 -16.03 -95.25 -8.17
C GLY A 2 -14.75 -95.64 -8.93
N PRO A 3 -13.64 -94.89 -8.88
CA PRO A 3 -12.92 -94.48 -7.65
C PRO A 3 -12.60 -92.95 -7.61
N VAL A 4 -12.39 -92.29 -6.46
CA VAL A 4 -11.30 -92.33 -5.46
C VAL A 4 -9.93 -91.84 -6.00
N GLY A 5 -9.40 -90.77 -5.42
CA GLY A 5 -7.98 -90.41 -5.51
C GLY A 5 -7.61 -88.94 -5.20
N ARG A 6 -7.60 -88.55 -3.92
CA ARG A 6 -6.70 -87.48 -3.40
C ARG A 6 -5.35 -88.15 -3.05
N PRO A 7 -4.21 -87.43 -3.10
CA PRO A 7 -3.73 -86.82 -1.85
C PRO A 7 -2.96 -85.48 -2.00
N SER A 8 -2.94 -84.71 -0.92
CA SER A 8 -1.91 -83.68 -0.57
C SER A 8 -0.85 -84.36 0.33
N PRO A 9 0.19 -83.73 0.93
CA PRO A 9 0.79 -82.37 0.82
C PRO A 9 2.36 -82.39 0.76
N SER A 10 3.05 -81.27 0.48
CA SER A 10 4.41 -81.01 1.04
C SER A 10 4.99 -79.64 0.63
N SER A 11 5.19 -78.77 1.64
CA SER A 11 6.35 -77.91 1.93
C SER A 11 7.04 -77.05 0.85
N LEU A 12 6.98 -75.73 1.08
CA LEU A 12 7.95 -74.62 0.85
C LEU A 12 9.32 -74.94 0.20
N PRO A 13 9.86 -73.98 -0.57
CA PRO A 13 10.94 -73.17 -0.01
C PRO A 13 10.78 -71.66 -0.22
N VAL A 14 11.22 -70.92 0.79
CA VAL A 14 11.51 -69.48 0.79
C VAL A 14 12.83 -69.26 0.04
N PRO A 15 12.97 -68.20 -0.78
CA PRO A 15 14.25 -67.54 -0.92
C PRO A 15 14.20 -66.18 -0.22
N ALA A 16 15.12 -66.05 0.73
CA ALA A 16 15.45 -64.82 1.43
C ALA A 16 16.23 -63.87 0.50
N GLY A 17 16.14 -62.57 0.80
CA GLY A 17 17.18 -61.62 0.43
C GLY A 17 16.72 -60.45 -0.43
N GLY A 18 16.31 -59.38 0.25
CA GLY A 18 16.71 -57.99 -0.04
C GLY A 18 16.36 -57.40 -1.41
N SER A 19 15.45 -56.42 -1.41
CA SER A 19 15.82 -55.00 -1.48
C SER A 19 14.63 -54.14 -1.92
N CYS A 20 14.65 -52.90 -1.46
CA CYS A 20 13.84 -51.77 -1.92
C CYS A 20 12.33 -51.77 -1.63
N LEU A 21 12.01 -51.21 -0.46
CA LEU A 21 11.30 -49.91 -0.41
C LEU A 21 10.39 -49.60 -1.60
N ILE A 22 9.18 -50.16 -1.60
CA ILE A 22 8.03 -49.40 -2.09
C ILE A 22 7.00 -49.45 -0.97
N LEU A 23 7.26 -48.63 0.06
CA LEU A 23 6.17 -47.91 0.70
C LEU A 23 5.28 -47.43 -0.45
N LEU A 24 4.07 -47.97 -0.55
CA LEU A 24 2.95 -47.26 -1.13
C LEU A 24 2.66 -46.06 -0.22
N PHE A 25 3.65 -45.19 -0.08
CA PHE A 25 3.47 -43.82 0.33
C PHE A 25 2.63 -43.28 -0.81
N CYS A 26 1.36 -43.02 -0.54
CA CYS A 26 0.55 -42.21 -1.42
C CYS A 26 1.35 -40.92 -1.64
N LEU A 27 2.08 -40.84 -2.75
CA LEU A 27 2.54 -39.58 -3.32
C LEU A 27 1.28 -38.88 -3.82
N ARG A 28 0.45 -38.41 -2.89
CA ARG A 28 -0.40 -37.27 -3.14
C ARG A 28 0.56 -36.08 -3.16
N LEU A 29 1.14 -35.81 -4.33
CA LEU A 29 1.54 -34.45 -4.69
C LEU A 29 0.25 -33.63 -4.87
N GLY A 30 -0.48 -33.45 -3.77
CA GLY A 30 -1.69 -32.64 -3.68
C GLY A 30 -1.41 -31.60 -2.62
N ALA A 31 -1.50 -30.33 -2.99
CA ALA A 31 -1.39 -29.21 -2.06
C ALA A 31 -2.25 -29.50 -0.82
N SER A 32 -1.58 -29.68 0.31
CA SER A 32 -2.23 -30.09 1.55
C SER A 32 -2.99 -28.89 2.12
N CYS A 33 -4.20 -29.12 2.63
CA CYS A 33 -4.97 -28.06 3.28
C CYS A 33 -4.24 -27.56 4.54
N PRO A 34 -4.26 -26.25 4.85
CA PRO A 34 -3.69 -25.76 6.10
C PRO A 34 -4.36 -26.43 7.31
N GLN A 35 -3.59 -26.80 8.33
CA GLN A 35 -4.10 -27.50 9.52
C GLN A 35 -5.21 -26.74 10.26
N SER A 36 -5.22 -25.41 10.16
CA SER A 36 -6.22 -24.54 10.76
C SER A 36 -7.49 -24.37 9.91
N CYS A 37 -7.52 -24.89 8.69
CA CYS A 37 -8.58 -24.64 7.72
C CYS A 37 -9.33 -25.92 7.35
N GLN A 38 -10.56 -25.75 6.86
CA GLN A 38 -11.39 -26.81 6.34
C GLN A 38 -11.47 -26.65 4.82
N CYS A 39 -10.91 -27.62 4.11
CA CYS A 39 -11.05 -27.74 2.67
C CYS A 39 -11.98 -28.92 2.40
N PRO A 40 -13.14 -28.73 1.74
CA PRO A 40 -13.97 -29.84 1.29
C PRO A 40 -13.12 -30.75 0.40
N GLU A 41 -12.81 -31.95 0.92
CA GLU A 41 -12.12 -33.08 0.26
C GLU A 41 -10.72 -32.85 -0.35
N HIS A 42 -9.76 -32.27 0.39
CA HIS A 42 -8.31 -32.61 0.39
C HIS A 42 -7.66 -33.26 -0.90
N ALA A 43 -7.89 -32.74 -2.12
CA ALA A 43 -7.13 -32.99 -3.39
C ALA A 43 -7.72 -32.27 -4.64
N GLY A 44 -8.15 -31.01 -4.50
CA GLY A 44 -8.81 -30.26 -5.59
C GLY A 44 -9.83 -29.24 -5.08
N ALA A 45 -9.63 -28.78 -3.85
CA ALA A 45 -10.61 -27.96 -3.14
C ALA A 45 -10.79 -26.62 -3.87
N VAL A 46 -12.03 -26.41 -4.31
CA VAL A 46 -12.53 -25.16 -4.89
C VAL A 46 -12.80 -24.12 -3.80
N ALA A 47 -13.15 -24.56 -2.60
CA ALA A 47 -13.42 -23.69 -1.45
C ALA A 47 -12.50 -24.00 -0.27
N VAL A 48 -11.94 -22.98 0.36
CA VAL A 48 -11.08 -23.08 1.54
C VAL A 48 -11.68 -22.23 2.65
N HIS A 49 -12.05 -22.86 3.76
CA HIS A 49 -12.71 -22.23 4.89
C HIS A 49 -11.77 -22.13 6.10
N CYS A 50 -11.29 -20.94 6.38
CA CYS A 50 -10.38 -20.62 7.50
C CYS A 50 -11.02 -19.64 8.49
N SER A 51 -12.35 -19.54 8.50
CA SER A 51 -13.11 -18.57 9.31
C SER A 51 -12.98 -18.82 10.82
N ALA A 52 -12.87 -17.76 11.62
CA ALA A 52 -12.88 -17.81 13.10
C ALA A 52 -11.79 -18.72 13.72
N ARG A 53 -10.57 -18.67 13.17
CA ARG A 53 -9.43 -19.50 13.62
C ARG A 53 -8.37 -18.73 14.40
N GLY A 54 -8.56 -17.43 14.60
CA GLY A 54 -7.61 -16.56 15.30
C GLY A 54 -6.29 -16.36 14.56
N LEU A 55 -6.30 -16.52 13.23
CA LEU A 55 -5.11 -16.35 12.40
C LEU A 55 -4.62 -14.91 12.46
N GLN A 56 -3.31 -14.73 12.67
CA GLN A 56 -2.65 -13.41 12.65
C GLN A 56 -2.01 -13.11 11.30
N GLU A 57 -1.75 -14.15 10.50
CA GLU A 57 -1.16 -14.08 9.16
C GLU A 57 -1.92 -14.99 8.19
N VAL A 58 -1.82 -14.69 6.90
CA VAL A 58 -2.39 -15.52 5.82
C VAL A 58 -1.60 -16.83 5.73
N PRO A 59 -2.24 -18.02 5.83
CA PRO A 59 -1.56 -19.30 5.69
C PRO A 59 -0.89 -19.45 4.32
N ARG A 60 0.35 -19.96 4.29
CA ARG A 60 1.10 -20.16 3.03
C ARG A 60 0.69 -21.42 2.26
N ASP A 61 0.15 -22.40 2.97
CA ASP A 61 -0.18 -23.72 2.42
C ASP A 61 -1.60 -23.78 1.80
N ILE A 62 -2.06 -22.68 1.19
CA ILE A 62 -3.37 -22.64 0.54
C ILE A 62 -3.24 -23.27 -0.86
N PRO A 63 -4.09 -24.23 -1.24
CA PRO A 63 -4.02 -24.88 -2.53
C PRO A 63 -4.26 -23.89 -3.68
N ALA A 64 -3.42 -23.92 -4.71
CA ALA A 64 -3.52 -23.05 -5.89
C ALA A 64 -4.82 -23.24 -6.70
N SER A 65 -5.51 -24.37 -6.52
CA SER A 65 -6.82 -24.65 -7.12
C SER A 65 -7.99 -23.93 -6.43
N ALA A 66 -7.74 -23.21 -5.33
CA ALA A 66 -8.79 -22.51 -4.60
C ALA A 66 -9.48 -21.44 -5.45
N VAL A 67 -10.80 -21.45 -5.44
CA VAL A 67 -11.69 -20.50 -6.13
C VAL A 67 -12.39 -19.59 -5.12
N LEU A 68 -12.72 -20.11 -3.94
CA LEU A 68 -13.28 -19.39 -2.81
C LEU A 68 -12.34 -19.53 -1.62
N LEU A 69 -11.92 -18.41 -1.02
CA LEU A 69 -11.10 -18.39 0.18
C LEU A 69 -11.78 -17.53 1.24
N LYS A 70 -12.16 -18.17 2.34
CA LYS A 70 -12.75 -17.51 3.51
C LYS A 70 -11.73 -17.42 4.63
N LEU A 71 -11.32 -16.20 4.96
CA LEU A 71 -10.41 -15.85 6.05
C LEU A 71 -11.09 -14.87 7.02
N ASP A 72 -12.42 -14.83 7.02
CA ASP A 72 -13.23 -13.96 7.86
C ASP A 72 -13.12 -14.28 9.36
N ALA A 73 -13.44 -13.30 10.20
CA ALA A 73 -13.45 -13.43 11.66
C ALA A 73 -12.09 -13.89 12.26
N ASN A 74 -10.98 -13.46 11.67
CA ASN A 74 -9.63 -13.72 12.15
C ASN A 74 -9.01 -12.47 12.81
N LYS A 75 -7.70 -12.49 13.05
CA LYS A 75 -6.94 -11.41 13.70
C LYS A 75 -5.85 -10.88 12.78
N LEU A 76 -6.09 -10.90 11.46
CA LEU A 76 -5.15 -10.38 10.48
C LEU A 76 -5.02 -8.87 10.68
N THR A 77 -3.79 -8.36 10.72
CA THR A 77 -3.49 -6.93 10.92
C THR A 77 -2.94 -6.26 9.67
N HIS A 78 -2.27 -7.03 8.82
CA HIS A 78 -1.67 -6.55 7.59
C HIS A 78 -1.68 -7.64 6.52
N ILE A 79 -1.77 -7.23 5.25
CA ILE A 79 -1.66 -8.15 4.10
C ILE A 79 -0.37 -7.82 3.34
N PRO A 80 0.64 -8.71 3.36
CA PRO A 80 1.91 -8.46 2.69
C PRO A 80 1.78 -8.55 1.16
N ASN A 81 2.77 -8.00 0.45
CA ASN A 81 2.87 -8.13 -0.99
C ASN A 81 2.92 -9.61 -1.41
N GLY A 82 2.19 -9.97 -2.46
CA GLY A 82 2.18 -11.32 -3.00
C GLY A 82 1.55 -12.38 -2.07
N ALA A 83 0.82 -11.98 -1.02
CA ALA A 83 0.15 -12.92 -0.09
C ALA A 83 -0.72 -13.96 -0.82
N PHE A 84 -1.31 -13.58 -1.96
CA PHE A 84 -2.17 -14.44 -2.77
C PHE A 84 -1.63 -14.70 -4.17
N GLN A 85 -0.31 -14.51 -4.39
CA GLN A 85 0.29 -14.56 -5.73
C GLN A 85 0.08 -15.89 -6.46
N HIS A 86 0.02 -17.00 -5.73
CA HIS A 86 -0.11 -18.35 -6.28
C HIS A 86 -1.57 -18.78 -6.52
N LEU A 87 -2.55 -17.96 -6.13
CA LEU A 87 -3.98 -18.29 -6.18
C LEU A 87 -4.66 -17.70 -7.43
N SER A 88 -4.14 -18.00 -8.61
CA SER A 88 -4.60 -17.41 -9.89
C SER A 88 -6.04 -17.77 -10.28
N GLN A 89 -6.61 -18.83 -9.69
CA GLN A 89 -7.98 -19.29 -9.92
C GLN A 89 -8.99 -18.69 -8.94
N LEU A 90 -8.54 -17.89 -7.98
CA LEU A 90 -9.39 -17.34 -6.94
C LEU A 90 -10.38 -16.33 -7.53
N ARG A 91 -11.66 -16.53 -7.21
CA ARG A 91 -12.77 -15.67 -7.64
C ARG A 91 -13.37 -14.90 -6.49
N GLU A 92 -13.35 -15.47 -5.29
CA GLU A 92 -13.94 -14.85 -4.11
C GLU A 92 -12.98 -14.94 -2.94
N LEU A 93 -12.68 -13.78 -2.35
CA LEU A 93 -11.81 -13.64 -1.20
C LEU A 93 -12.57 -12.88 -0.10
N ASP A 94 -12.81 -13.55 1.00
CA ASP A 94 -13.44 -12.95 2.18
C ASP A 94 -12.38 -12.74 3.27
N LEU A 95 -12.07 -11.48 3.55
CA LEU A 95 -11.18 -11.01 4.61
C LEU A 95 -11.96 -10.17 5.63
N SER A 96 -13.29 -10.26 5.64
CA SER A 96 -14.14 -9.47 6.52
C SER A 96 -13.91 -9.78 8.00
N GLN A 97 -14.33 -8.89 8.89
CA GLN A 97 -14.26 -9.10 10.35
C GLN A 97 -12.84 -9.45 10.84
N ASN A 98 -11.83 -8.81 10.26
CA ASN A 98 -10.45 -8.88 10.72
C ASN A 98 -10.05 -7.53 11.35
N THR A 99 -8.76 -7.35 11.61
CA THR A 99 -8.20 -6.10 12.15
C THR A 99 -7.22 -5.47 11.17
N ILE A 100 -7.46 -5.61 9.86
CA ILE A 100 -6.51 -5.20 8.83
C ILE A 100 -6.42 -3.67 8.81
N GLU A 101 -5.21 -3.15 9.02
CA GLU A 101 -4.90 -1.71 8.99
C GLU A 101 -4.14 -1.33 7.73
N THR A 102 -3.28 -2.22 7.22
CA THR A 102 -2.39 -1.97 6.09
C THR A 102 -2.41 -3.10 5.07
N ILE A 103 -2.35 -2.74 3.79
CA ILE A 103 -2.34 -3.68 2.67
C ILE A 103 -1.20 -3.26 1.75
N GLY A 104 -0.32 -4.20 1.43
CA GLY A 104 0.80 -3.94 0.53
C GLY A 104 0.34 -3.60 -0.90
N PRO A 105 1.06 -2.74 -1.63
CA PRO A 105 0.68 -2.29 -2.98
C PRO A 105 0.61 -3.41 -4.02
N ALA A 106 1.21 -4.56 -3.75
CA ALA A 106 1.17 -5.75 -4.59
C ALA A 106 0.54 -6.97 -3.87
N ALA A 107 -0.23 -6.74 -2.80
CA ALA A 107 -0.88 -7.80 -2.03
C ALA A 107 -1.77 -8.72 -2.89
N PHE A 108 -2.53 -8.13 -3.81
CA PHE A 108 -3.50 -8.82 -4.66
C PHE A 108 -3.05 -8.98 -6.12
N SER A 109 -1.77 -8.78 -6.42
CA SER A 109 -1.25 -8.77 -7.80
C SER A 109 -1.53 -10.08 -8.56
N GLY A 110 -1.48 -11.23 -7.89
CA GLY A 110 -1.80 -12.54 -8.48
C GLY A 110 -3.29 -12.79 -8.72
N LEU A 111 -4.18 -11.93 -8.21
CA LEU A 111 -5.63 -12.08 -8.28
C LEU A 111 -6.28 -11.22 -9.37
N ALA A 112 -5.53 -10.30 -9.98
CA ALA A 112 -6.03 -9.30 -10.92
C ALA A 112 -6.77 -9.88 -12.14
N GLY A 113 -6.40 -11.09 -12.58
CA GLY A 113 -6.98 -11.72 -13.78
C GLY A 113 -8.29 -12.48 -13.55
N GLY A 114 -8.67 -12.78 -12.31
CA GLY A 114 -9.76 -13.74 -12.02
C GLY A 114 -10.69 -13.38 -10.87
N LEU A 115 -10.29 -12.47 -9.98
CA LEU A 115 -11.07 -12.13 -8.80
C LEU A 115 -12.36 -11.39 -9.18
N ARG A 116 -13.47 -11.81 -8.56
CA ARG A 116 -14.81 -11.27 -8.78
C ARG A 116 -15.35 -10.54 -7.56
N LEU A 117 -15.02 -11.01 -6.36
CA LEU A 117 -15.44 -10.40 -5.10
C LEU A 117 -14.26 -10.38 -4.12
N LEU A 118 -14.04 -9.21 -3.53
CA LEU A 118 -13.14 -9.00 -2.41
C LEU A 118 -13.91 -8.34 -1.27
N ASP A 119 -14.08 -9.07 -0.18
CA ASP A 119 -14.71 -8.54 1.03
C ASP A 119 -13.65 -8.11 2.05
N LEU A 120 -13.57 -6.80 2.31
CA LEU A 120 -12.72 -6.18 3.31
C LEU A 120 -13.57 -5.46 4.38
N SER A 121 -14.87 -5.76 4.46
CA SER A 121 -15.77 -5.13 5.43
C SER A 121 -15.37 -5.43 6.87
N HIS A 122 -15.78 -4.59 7.82
CA HIS A 122 -15.49 -4.76 9.25
C HIS A 122 -14.00 -4.96 9.54
N ASN A 123 -13.16 -4.10 8.98
CA ASN A 123 -11.72 -4.05 9.24
C ASN A 123 -11.32 -2.69 9.85
N ARG A 124 -10.03 -2.39 9.93
CA ARG A 124 -9.49 -1.14 10.47
C ARG A 124 -8.79 -0.29 9.42
N ILE A 125 -9.22 -0.41 8.16
CA ILE A 125 -8.60 0.28 7.04
C ILE A 125 -8.93 1.77 7.16
N ARG A 126 -7.88 2.59 7.25
CA ARG A 126 -8.00 4.06 7.28
C ARG A 126 -7.85 4.68 5.90
N ARG A 127 -6.96 4.15 5.07
CA ARG A 127 -6.68 4.67 3.72
C ARG A 127 -6.86 3.57 2.70
N ILE A 128 -7.49 3.88 1.58
CA ILE A 128 -7.68 2.91 0.51
C ILE A 128 -6.35 2.72 -0.25
N PRO A 129 -5.83 1.48 -0.35
CA PRO A 129 -4.60 1.19 -1.07
C PRO A 129 -4.88 1.12 -2.58
N LYS A 130 -4.90 2.29 -3.25
CA LYS A 130 -5.20 2.39 -4.70
C LYS A 130 -4.32 1.49 -5.56
N ASP A 131 -3.03 1.38 -5.25
CA ASP A 131 -2.09 0.57 -6.03
C ASP A 131 -2.39 -0.93 -5.98
N ALA A 132 -2.94 -1.39 -4.85
CA ALA A 132 -3.28 -2.79 -4.63
C ALA A 132 -4.64 -3.13 -5.24
N LEU A 133 -5.62 -2.24 -5.12
CA LEU A 133 -7.01 -2.49 -5.49
C LEU A 133 -7.37 -2.02 -6.90
N GLY A 134 -6.75 -0.95 -7.42
CA GLY A 134 -7.03 -0.40 -8.75
C GLY A 134 -6.69 -1.34 -9.90
N LYS A 135 -5.84 -2.35 -9.64
CA LYS A 135 -5.53 -3.43 -10.60
C LYS A 135 -6.58 -4.54 -10.63
N LEU A 136 -7.49 -4.57 -9.65
CA LEU A 136 -8.51 -5.61 -9.54
C LEU A 136 -9.74 -5.21 -10.34
N SER A 137 -10.27 -6.14 -11.13
CA SER A 137 -11.57 -5.99 -11.79
C SER A 137 -12.74 -6.52 -10.96
N ALA A 138 -12.51 -6.81 -9.68
CA ALA A 138 -13.46 -7.39 -8.74
C ALA A 138 -14.40 -6.34 -8.14
N LYS A 139 -15.59 -6.78 -7.70
CA LYS A 139 -16.44 -6.05 -6.77
C LYS A 139 -15.75 -5.99 -5.41
N ILE A 140 -15.65 -4.80 -4.82
CA ILE A 140 -14.96 -4.60 -3.55
C ILE A 140 -15.94 -4.08 -2.52
N ARG A 141 -15.96 -4.72 -1.33
CA ARG A 141 -16.74 -4.29 -0.17
C ARG A 141 -15.81 -3.72 0.89
N LEU A 142 -16.10 -2.50 1.33
CA LEU A 142 -15.30 -1.75 2.31
C LEU A 142 -16.13 -1.21 3.47
N SER A 143 -17.40 -1.64 3.60
CA SER A 143 -18.29 -1.17 4.65
C SER A 143 -17.71 -1.39 6.04
N HIS A 144 -18.12 -0.56 7.00
CA HIS A 144 -17.67 -0.67 8.39
C HIS A 144 -16.15 -0.62 8.58
N ASN A 145 -15.45 0.24 7.83
CA ASN A 145 -14.04 0.57 8.06
C ASN A 145 -13.90 2.04 8.51
N PRO A 146 -12.93 2.36 9.40
CA PRO A 146 -12.69 3.72 9.88
C PRO A 146 -11.95 4.57 8.83
N LEU A 147 -12.56 4.76 7.67
CA LEU A 147 -11.95 5.44 6.54
C LEU A 147 -11.65 6.91 6.85
N HIS A 148 -10.49 7.35 6.39
CA HIS A 148 -10.05 8.73 6.38
C HIS A 148 -10.35 9.34 5.01
N CYS A 149 -11.37 10.18 4.95
CA CYS A 149 -11.83 10.81 3.73
C CYS A 149 -10.94 12.02 3.39
N GLU A 150 -10.05 11.81 2.43
CA GLU A 150 -9.10 12.77 1.88
C GLU A 150 -9.07 12.68 0.34
N CYS A 151 -8.31 13.55 -0.32
CA CYS A 151 -8.23 13.57 -1.79
C CYS A 151 -7.88 12.21 -2.43
N ALA A 152 -6.94 11.47 -1.82
CA ALA A 152 -6.53 10.16 -2.31
C ALA A 152 -7.67 9.12 -2.30
N LEU A 153 -8.62 9.26 -1.37
CA LEU A 153 -9.82 8.43 -1.35
C LEU A 153 -10.69 8.72 -2.57
N GLN A 154 -10.94 9.99 -2.87
CA GLN A 154 -11.76 10.41 -4.00
C GLN A 154 -11.20 9.89 -5.34
N GLU A 155 -9.88 9.97 -5.52
CA GLU A 155 -9.20 9.41 -6.69
C GLU A 155 -9.38 7.89 -6.79
N ALA A 156 -9.14 7.18 -5.68
CA ALA A 156 -9.21 5.73 -5.65
C ALA A 156 -10.63 5.23 -5.96
N LEU A 157 -11.67 5.90 -5.46
CA LEU A 157 -13.06 5.52 -5.66
C LEU A 157 -13.48 5.53 -7.13
N TRP A 158 -12.88 6.38 -7.96
CA TRP A 158 -13.20 6.43 -9.39
C TRP A 158 -12.69 5.20 -10.15
N GLU A 159 -11.64 4.55 -9.63
CA GLU A 159 -11.06 3.33 -10.22
C GLU A 159 -11.67 2.05 -9.65
N LEU A 160 -12.25 2.12 -8.46
CA LEU A 160 -12.75 0.96 -7.73
C LEU A 160 -14.18 0.61 -8.15
N LYS A 161 -14.39 -0.66 -8.47
CA LYS A 161 -15.74 -1.22 -8.66
C LYS A 161 -16.33 -1.59 -7.30
N LEU A 162 -16.95 -0.62 -6.63
CA LEU A 162 -17.65 -0.88 -5.38
C LEU A 162 -18.96 -1.66 -5.63
N ASP A 163 -19.29 -2.56 -4.69
CA ASP A 163 -20.54 -3.33 -4.76
C ASP A 163 -21.71 -2.45 -4.29
N PRO A 164 -22.73 -2.16 -5.14
CA PRO A 164 -23.79 -1.17 -4.87
C PRO A 164 -24.53 -1.41 -3.55
N GLU A 165 -24.69 -2.67 -3.14
CA GLU A 165 -25.35 -3.05 -1.89
C GLU A 165 -24.57 -2.62 -0.65
N SER A 166 -23.24 -2.49 -0.76
CA SER A 166 -22.36 -2.17 0.38
C SER A 166 -21.99 -0.69 0.48
N VAL A 167 -22.28 0.11 -0.56
CA VAL A 167 -21.74 1.48 -0.67
C VAL A 167 -22.40 2.43 0.32
N ASP A 168 -23.69 2.23 0.63
CA ASP A 168 -24.44 3.05 1.58
C ASP A 168 -23.90 2.93 3.02
N GLU A 169 -23.26 1.81 3.34
CA GLU A 169 -22.65 1.54 4.65
C GLU A 169 -21.21 2.05 4.76
N ILE A 170 -20.65 2.61 3.68
CA ILE A 170 -19.32 3.21 3.71
C ILE A 170 -19.45 4.64 4.26
N ALA A 171 -18.97 4.86 5.48
CA ALA A 171 -18.99 6.17 6.12
C ALA A 171 -17.58 6.69 6.41
N CYS A 172 -17.41 8.01 6.35
CA CYS A 172 -16.16 8.66 6.73
C CYS A 172 -16.04 8.69 8.25
N HIS A 173 -15.06 8.01 8.84
CA HIS A 173 -14.82 8.10 10.28
C HIS A 173 -14.00 9.33 10.66
N THR A 174 -13.05 9.69 9.80
CA THR A 174 -12.28 10.93 9.92
C THR A 174 -12.23 11.60 8.55
N ALA A 175 -12.17 12.91 8.50
CA ALA A 175 -12.09 13.66 7.26
C ALA A 175 -11.27 14.93 7.48
N ALA A 176 -10.68 15.47 6.42
CA ALA A 176 -9.98 16.76 6.47
C ALA A 176 -10.92 17.93 6.83
N GLN A 177 -12.24 17.73 6.72
CA GLN A 177 -13.27 18.70 7.06
C GLN A 177 -14.31 18.00 7.95
N GLU A 178 -14.50 18.53 9.16
CA GLU A 178 -15.28 17.88 10.23
C GLU A 178 -16.76 17.63 9.86
N GLU A 179 -17.30 18.39 8.90
CA GLU A 179 -18.69 18.29 8.41
C GLU A 179 -19.04 16.97 7.72
N PHE A 180 -18.04 16.15 7.36
CA PHE A 180 -18.22 14.88 6.66
C PHE A 180 -18.04 13.65 7.55
N VAL A 181 -17.64 13.85 8.81
CA VAL A 181 -17.50 12.75 9.76
C VAL A 181 -18.87 12.14 10.05
N GLY A 182 -18.97 10.82 9.90
CA GLY A 182 -20.19 10.03 10.12
C GLY A 182 -21.19 10.05 8.96
N LYS A 183 -20.93 10.79 7.87
CA LYS A 183 -21.80 10.77 6.69
C LYS A 183 -21.44 9.61 5.75
N PRO A 184 -22.44 9.04 5.05
CA PRO A 184 -22.18 8.05 4.03
C PRO A 184 -21.43 8.68 2.85
N LEU A 185 -20.51 7.91 2.28
CA LEU A 185 -19.55 8.35 1.28
C LEU A 185 -20.23 8.82 -0.01
N ILE A 186 -21.30 8.14 -0.45
CA ILE A 186 -22.07 8.54 -1.65
C ILE A 186 -22.68 9.92 -1.45
N GLN A 187 -23.29 10.19 -0.30
CA GLN A 187 -23.91 11.47 -0.02
C GLN A 187 -22.87 12.61 0.00
N ALA A 188 -21.68 12.33 0.52
CA ALA A 188 -20.58 13.29 0.49
C ALA A 188 -20.12 13.57 -0.96
N LEU A 189 -20.01 12.56 -1.81
CA LEU A 189 -19.62 12.70 -3.22
C LEU A 189 -20.69 13.41 -4.07
N ASP A 190 -21.97 13.05 -3.90
CA ASP A 190 -23.09 13.60 -4.67
C ASP A 190 -23.41 15.05 -4.30
N SER A 191 -23.06 15.47 -3.08
CA SER A 191 -23.15 16.87 -2.66
C SER A 191 -22.16 17.81 -3.36
N GLY A 192 -21.38 17.33 -4.33
CA GLY A 192 -20.44 18.13 -5.12
C GLY A 192 -19.16 18.52 -4.37
N VAL A 193 -18.89 17.84 -3.25
CA VAL A 193 -17.73 18.12 -2.39
C VAL A 193 -16.47 17.57 -3.06
N SER A 194 -15.48 18.44 -3.22
CA SER A 194 -14.13 18.03 -3.61
C SER A 194 -13.25 17.92 -2.37
N PHE A 195 -12.99 16.69 -1.92
CA PHE A 195 -12.02 16.41 -0.85
C PHE A 195 -10.61 16.92 -1.20
N CYS A 196 -10.34 17.19 -2.48
CA CYS A 196 -9.09 17.74 -3.00
C CYS A 196 -8.95 19.26 -2.90
N SER A 197 -10.01 20.01 -2.59
CA SER A 197 -9.94 21.49 -2.48
C SER A 197 -9.04 21.94 -1.32
N THR A 198 -9.07 21.21 -0.20
CA THR A 198 -8.26 21.52 0.99
C THR A 198 -6.76 21.34 0.74
N HIS A 199 -6.36 20.29 0.01
CA HIS A 199 -4.95 20.07 -0.35
C HIS A 199 -4.40 21.22 -1.21
N ARG A 200 -5.21 21.73 -2.14
CA ARG A 200 -4.87 22.91 -2.96
C ARG A 200 -4.69 24.17 -2.12
N LYS A 201 -5.58 24.40 -1.14
CA LYS A 201 -5.47 25.55 -0.22
C LYS A 201 -4.21 25.48 0.64
N THR A 202 -3.85 24.30 1.18
CA THR A 202 -2.64 24.16 1.99
C THR A 202 -1.36 24.34 1.18
N THR A 203 -1.33 23.90 -0.08
CA THR A 203 -0.18 24.12 -0.97
C THR A 203 -0.04 25.59 -1.37
N ASP A 204 -1.14 26.32 -1.61
CA ASP A 204 -1.10 27.76 -1.90
C ASP A 204 -0.52 28.54 -0.70
N VAL A 205 -0.96 28.26 0.52
CA VAL A 205 -0.43 28.93 1.72
C VAL A 205 1.05 28.60 1.93
N ALA A 206 1.45 27.33 1.79
CA ALA A 206 2.86 26.93 1.93
C ALA A 206 3.75 27.59 0.86
N MET A 207 3.30 27.66 -0.39
CA MET A 207 4.04 28.35 -1.45
C MET A 207 4.13 29.86 -1.23
N LEU A 208 3.06 30.49 -0.72
CA LEU A 208 3.10 31.90 -0.36
C LEU A 208 4.11 32.16 0.76
N VAL A 209 4.12 31.34 1.81
CA VAL A 209 5.08 31.45 2.92
C VAL A 209 6.52 31.29 2.42
N THR A 210 6.79 30.32 1.53
CA THR A 210 8.14 30.14 0.98
C THR A 210 8.55 31.27 0.04
N MET A 211 7.62 31.81 -0.76
CA MET A 211 7.86 32.99 -1.57
C MET A 211 8.20 34.21 -0.71
N PHE A 212 7.38 34.52 0.30
CA PHE A 212 7.66 35.63 1.22
C PHE A 212 8.97 35.44 1.97
N GLY A 213 9.29 34.21 2.40
CA GLY A 213 10.57 33.89 3.02
C GLY A 213 11.76 34.12 2.09
N TRP A 214 11.64 33.73 0.82
CA TRP A 214 12.69 33.92 -0.19
C TRP A 214 12.88 35.41 -0.53
N PHE A 215 11.79 36.16 -0.71
CA PHE A 215 11.85 37.61 -0.91
C PHE A 215 12.48 38.32 0.29
N ALA A 216 12.11 37.97 1.51
CA ALA A 216 12.71 38.55 2.71
C ALA A 216 14.22 38.27 2.78
N MET A 217 14.65 37.04 2.44
CA MET A 217 16.06 36.66 2.42
C MET A 217 16.85 37.46 1.36
N VAL A 218 16.32 37.56 0.14
CA VAL A 218 16.92 38.32 -0.96
C VAL A 218 16.99 39.81 -0.64
N ILE A 219 15.91 40.40 -0.13
CA ILE A 219 15.88 41.81 0.28
C ILE A 219 16.92 42.06 1.38
N THR A 220 16.99 41.18 2.37
CA THR A 220 17.99 41.27 3.46
C THR A 220 19.41 41.19 2.92
N TYR A 221 19.68 40.26 2.01
CA TYR A 221 20.98 40.11 1.37
C TYR A 221 21.39 41.35 0.54
N VAL A 222 20.46 41.91 -0.24
CA VAL A 222 20.71 43.11 -1.04
C VAL A 222 20.96 44.33 -0.15
N VAL A 223 20.16 44.52 0.90
CA VAL A 223 20.37 45.60 1.88
C VAL A 223 21.72 45.45 2.56
N TYR A 224 22.07 44.25 3.01
CA TYR A 224 23.38 43.95 3.58
C TYR A 224 24.52 44.28 2.60
N TYR A 225 24.42 43.81 1.35
CA TYR A 225 25.43 44.04 0.33
C TYR A 225 25.61 45.53 -0.01
N VAL A 226 24.53 46.29 -0.13
CA VAL A 226 24.59 47.74 -0.38
C VAL A 226 25.20 48.47 0.80
N ARG A 227 24.83 48.13 2.03
CA ARG A 227 25.41 48.71 3.26
C ARG A 227 26.91 48.45 3.33
N GLN A 228 27.31 47.21 3.08
CA GLN A 228 28.71 46.80 3.04
C GLN A 228 29.51 47.61 2.01
N ASN A 229 29.02 47.73 0.77
CA ASN A 229 29.69 48.50 -0.27
C ASN A 229 29.76 50.00 0.03
N GLN A 230 28.72 50.57 0.68
CA GLN A 230 28.75 51.96 1.12
C GLN A 230 29.79 52.19 2.22
N GLU A 231 29.93 51.25 3.17
CA GLU A 231 30.94 51.30 4.22
C GLU A 231 32.36 51.18 3.64
N ASP A 232 32.57 50.29 2.67
CA ASP A 232 33.86 50.14 1.98
C ASP A 232 34.23 51.41 1.21
N ALA A 233 33.31 51.98 0.43
CA ALA A 233 33.55 53.22 -0.30
C ALA A 233 33.86 54.40 0.64
N ARG A 234 33.18 54.47 1.79
CA ARG A 234 33.44 55.49 2.82
C ARG A 234 34.85 55.35 3.40
N ARG A 235 35.28 54.13 3.74
CA ARG A 235 36.64 53.86 4.23
C ARG A 235 37.71 54.23 3.19
N HIS A 236 37.49 53.91 1.93
CA HIS A 236 38.42 54.29 0.85
C HIS A 236 38.55 55.81 0.69
N LEU A 237 37.46 56.56 0.80
CA LEU A 237 37.49 58.03 0.72
C LEU A 237 38.27 58.64 1.90
N GLU A 238 38.07 58.10 3.11
CA GLU A 238 38.80 58.54 4.31
C GLU A 238 40.30 58.25 4.18
N TYR A 239 40.68 57.10 3.63
CA TYR A 239 42.07 56.79 3.30
C TYR A 239 42.66 57.79 2.31
N LEU A 240 41.97 58.10 1.21
CA LEU A 240 42.43 59.07 0.22
C LEU A 240 42.61 60.48 0.81
N LYS A 241 41.74 60.90 1.74
CA LYS A 241 41.88 62.18 2.45
C LYS A 241 43.07 62.23 3.40
N SER A 242 43.52 61.08 3.91
CA SER A 242 44.68 60.99 4.82
C SER A 242 46.02 61.05 4.09
N LEU A 243 46.04 60.92 2.76
CA LEU A 243 47.26 61.02 1.97
C LEU A 243 47.79 62.47 1.98
N PRO A 244 49.10 62.68 2.17
CA PRO A 244 49.69 64.02 2.13
C PRO A 244 49.50 64.65 0.75
N SER A 245 48.94 65.86 0.69
CA SER A 245 48.83 66.63 -0.54
C SER A 245 50.23 67.01 -1.05
N ALA A 246 50.55 66.63 -2.28
CA ALA A 246 51.82 66.98 -2.93
C ALA A 246 51.99 68.52 -3.01
N PRO A 247 53.19 69.06 -2.75
CA PRO A 247 53.43 70.49 -2.81
C PRO A 247 53.26 71.01 -4.24
N VAL A 248 52.40 72.00 -4.42
CA VAL A 248 52.21 72.76 -5.66
C VAL A 248 53.49 73.57 -5.91
N SER A 249 54.25 73.22 -6.95
CA SER A 249 55.37 74.04 -7.43
C SER A 249 54.83 75.33 -8.04
N LYS A 250 54.97 76.45 -7.33
CA LYS A 250 54.85 77.79 -7.90
C LYS A 250 56.16 78.15 -8.59
N ASP A 251 56.20 78.08 -9.91
CA ASP A 251 57.25 78.74 -10.68
C ASP A 251 56.76 80.12 -11.15
N PRO A 252 57.47 81.22 -10.85
CA PRO A 252 57.15 82.54 -11.37
C PRO A 252 57.87 82.81 -12.72
N ILE A 253 57.08 83.26 -13.70
CA ILE A 253 57.33 84.36 -14.65
C ILE A 253 58.63 84.30 -15.50
N SER A 254 58.49 84.23 -16.82
CA SER A 254 58.95 85.33 -17.71
C SER A 254 58.31 85.26 -19.11
N PRO A 255 57.99 86.43 -19.72
CA PRO A 255 57.54 86.52 -21.10
C PRO A 255 58.73 86.71 -22.05
N VAL A 256 58.67 86.16 -23.25
CA VAL A 256 59.64 86.42 -24.33
C VAL A 256 58.89 86.57 -25.66
N PRO A 257 59.48 87.25 -26.65
CA PRO A 257 59.05 88.53 -27.22
C PRO A 257 58.09 88.41 -28.41
#